data_AF-A0A2V7N8D5-F1
#
_entry.id   AF-A0A2V7N8D5-F1
#
_cell.length_a   1.000
_cell.length_b   1.000
_cell.length_c   1.000
_cell.angle_alpha   90.00
_cell.angle_beta   90.00
_cell.angle_gamma   90.00
#
_symmetry.space_group_name_H-M   'P 1'
#
loop_
_entity.id
_entity.type
_entity.pdbx_description
1 polymer ?
#
loop_
_entity_poly.entity_id
_entity_poly.type
_entity_poly.pdbx_seq_one_letter_code
_entity_poly.pdbx_strand_id
1 'polypeptide(L)'
;MLSSRAEATCDGAGGASASGSSEVAGLIVDGKAITVSGDPNQRETVGPVTVIINEQSASASGNRADITVNALHVTVANPVLGGPPLADVVISSSHADITCAGCSGPLGDFVTGGGWITGPSGARANFGVAGGVKNGAFWGHLSYIDHASGGPKVKGTGVTAYTAPDPVNKPTLRHIEGTADIDGASGTYMVDVADNGEPGRDDTFSLKLSNGYTASGKLAGGNIQLHGESPCP
;
A
#
# COMPACT_ATOMS: atom_id res chain seq x y z
N MET A 1 34.03 -22.30 2.26
CA MET A 1 33.29 -21.11 1.80
C MET A 1 32.54 -20.55 3.00
N LEU A 2 32.58 -19.24 3.19
CA LEU A 2 31.87 -18.53 4.25
C LEU A 2 31.30 -17.25 3.66
N SER A 3 29.98 -17.12 3.64
CA SER A 3 29.30 -15.91 3.17
C SER A 3 27.97 -15.68 3.86
N SER A 4 27.63 -14.41 4.04
CA SER A 4 26.30 -13.94 4.46
C SER A 4 25.63 -13.22 3.29
N ARG A 5 24.29 -13.24 3.28
CA ARG A 5 23.44 -12.48 2.35
C ARG A 5 22.31 -11.87 3.13
N ALA A 6 22.08 -10.59 2.91
CA ALA A 6 20.97 -9.81 3.45
C ALA A 6 20.30 -9.09 2.27
N GLU A 7 18.98 -9.12 2.23
CA GLU A 7 18.18 -8.49 1.18
C GLU A 7 17.00 -7.78 1.80
N ALA A 8 16.73 -6.55 1.36
CA ALA A 8 15.55 -5.78 1.74
C ALA A 8 14.86 -5.28 0.47
N THR A 9 13.54 -5.45 0.38
CA THR A 9 12.75 -5.17 -0.83
C THR A 9 11.48 -4.39 -0.50
N CYS A 10 10.98 -3.67 -1.50
CA CYS A 10 9.65 -3.08 -1.48
C CYS A 10 8.70 -3.94 -2.31
N ASP A 11 7.49 -4.14 -1.80
CA ASP A 11 6.37 -4.55 -2.64
C ASP A 11 5.77 -3.33 -3.39
N GLY A 12 4.87 -3.59 -4.33
CA GLY A 12 4.23 -2.52 -5.09
C GLY A 12 3.21 -1.70 -4.28
N ALA A 13 2.77 -2.17 -3.12
CA ALA A 13 1.95 -1.39 -2.18
C ALA A 13 2.79 -0.45 -1.28
N GLY A 14 4.13 -0.50 -1.36
CA GLY A 14 5.04 0.25 -0.50
C GLY A 14 5.30 -0.40 0.86
N GLY A 15 4.89 -1.66 1.03
CA GLY A 15 5.31 -2.52 2.13
C GLY A 15 6.77 -2.93 1.99
N ALA A 16 7.48 -2.97 3.10
CA ALA A 16 8.88 -3.38 3.15
C ALA A 16 9.01 -4.81 3.70
N SER A 17 9.90 -5.59 3.10
CA SER A 17 10.29 -6.90 3.61
C SER A 17 11.80 -7.07 3.61
N ALA A 18 12.30 -7.94 4.48
CA ALA A 18 13.72 -8.30 4.53
C ALA A 18 13.89 -9.81 4.68
N SER A 19 14.95 -10.35 4.07
CA SER A 19 15.29 -11.77 4.11
C SER A 19 16.80 -11.97 4.14
N GLY A 20 17.22 -13.13 4.61
CA GLY A 20 18.62 -13.41 4.91
C GLY A 20 18.98 -14.87 4.72
N SER A 21 20.25 -15.13 4.40
CA SER A 21 20.81 -16.47 4.36
C SER A 21 22.32 -16.46 4.57
N SER A 22 22.89 -17.61 4.92
CA SER A 22 24.34 -17.79 4.98
C SER A 22 24.78 -19.12 4.38
N GLU A 23 26.05 -19.18 3.98
CA GLU A 23 26.71 -20.41 3.55
C GLU A 23 27.96 -20.60 4.39
N VAL A 24 28.06 -21.76 5.05
CA VAL A 24 29.22 -22.16 5.86
C VAL A 24 29.59 -23.59 5.47
N ALA A 25 30.73 -23.77 4.82
CA ALA A 25 31.20 -25.09 4.40
C ALA A 25 32.31 -25.62 5.31
N GLY A 26 32.16 -26.84 5.82
CA GLY A 26 33.21 -27.56 6.55
C GLY A 26 33.54 -26.99 7.93
N LEU A 27 32.51 -26.59 8.70
CA LEU A 27 32.71 -26.04 10.04
C LEU A 27 33.21 -27.11 11.01
N ILE A 28 34.37 -26.89 11.61
CA ILE A 28 34.96 -27.72 12.66
C ILE A 28 35.25 -26.80 13.85
N VAL A 29 34.74 -27.16 15.03
CA VAL A 29 34.95 -26.44 16.28
C VAL A 29 35.58 -27.40 17.29
N ASP A 30 36.78 -27.07 17.76
CA ASP A 30 37.54 -27.90 18.72
C ASP A 30 37.63 -29.39 18.30
N GLY A 31 37.91 -29.62 17.01
CA GLY A 31 37.99 -30.96 16.41
C GLY A 31 36.64 -31.65 16.16
N LYS A 32 35.51 -31.08 16.62
CA LYS A 32 34.15 -31.59 16.34
C LYS A 32 33.62 -30.96 15.04
N ALA A 33 33.29 -31.80 14.06
CA ALA A 33 32.57 -31.35 12.88
C ALA A 33 31.13 -30.95 13.26
N ILE A 34 30.70 -29.78 12.78
CA ILE A 34 29.35 -29.25 12.99
C ILE A 34 28.55 -29.37 11.69
N THR A 35 27.35 -29.93 11.78
CA THR A 35 26.43 -30.00 10.64
C THR A 35 25.73 -28.66 10.50
N VAL A 36 25.90 -27.99 9.36
CA VAL A 36 25.23 -26.72 9.07
C VAL A 36 23.87 -27.01 8.46
N SER A 37 22.80 -26.65 9.17
CA SER A 37 21.40 -26.91 8.77
C SER A 37 20.90 -25.96 7.69
N GLY A 38 21.40 -24.71 7.70
CA GLY A 38 20.85 -23.60 6.91
C GLY A 38 19.69 -22.87 7.62
N ASP A 39 19.16 -23.40 8.72
CA ASP A 39 18.11 -22.73 9.49
C ASP A 39 18.64 -21.44 10.14
N PRO A 40 17.82 -20.38 10.26
CA PRO A 40 18.21 -19.17 10.97
C PRO A 40 18.53 -19.45 12.43
N ASN A 41 19.57 -18.79 12.94
CA ASN A 41 19.99 -18.81 14.35
C ASN A 41 20.31 -20.21 14.88
N GLN A 42 20.86 -21.09 14.05
CA GLN A 42 21.33 -22.40 14.50
C GLN A 42 22.44 -22.22 15.54
N ARG A 43 22.23 -22.72 16.76
CA ARG A 43 23.16 -22.59 17.87
C ARG A 43 23.79 -23.93 18.21
N GLU A 44 25.12 -23.93 18.33
CA GLU A 44 25.90 -25.10 18.73
C GLU A 44 26.91 -24.72 19.81
N THR A 45 27.10 -25.61 20.79
CA THR A 45 28.08 -25.41 21.86
C THR A 45 29.04 -26.59 21.93
N VAL A 46 30.35 -26.30 21.97
CA VAL A 46 31.44 -27.27 22.09
C VAL A 46 32.41 -26.78 23.15
N GLY A 47 32.39 -27.42 24.33
CA GLY A 47 33.16 -26.96 25.48
C GLY A 47 32.81 -25.51 25.85
N PRO A 48 33.79 -24.59 25.95
CA PRO A 48 33.53 -23.18 26.23
C PRO A 48 33.08 -22.38 25.00
N VAL A 49 33.13 -22.95 23.79
CA VAL A 49 32.83 -22.24 22.54
C VAL A 49 31.36 -22.40 22.20
N THR A 50 30.66 -21.29 21.99
CA THR A 50 29.34 -21.25 21.38
C THR A 50 29.47 -20.64 20.00
N VAL A 51 28.86 -21.28 19.01
CA VAL A 51 28.71 -20.73 17.66
C VAL A 51 27.23 -20.55 17.34
N ILE A 52 26.90 -19.44 16.71
CA ILE A 52 25.59 -19.20 16.10
C ILE A 52 25.84 -19.07 14.59
N ILE A 53 25.22 -19.97 13.84
CA ILE A 53 25.35 -20.09 12.39
C ILE A 53 24.07 -19.50 11.79
N ASN A 54 24.23 -18.75 10.70
CA ASN A 54 23.11 -18.05 10.07
C ASN A 54 22.34 -17.19 11.11
N GLU A 55 23.05 -16.44 11.93
CA GLU A 55 22.43 -15.55 12.92
C GLU A 55 21.71 -14.43 12.18
N GLN A 56 20.39 -14.36 12.31
CA GLN A 56 19.55 -13.37 11.65
C GLN A 56 18.81 -12.55 12.70
N SER A 57 19.02 -11.24 12.65
CA SER A 57 18.22 -10.25 13.37
C SER A 57 17.51 -9.40 12.32
N ALA A 58 16.20 -9.57 12.21
CA ALA A 58 15.36 -8.87 11.23
C ALA A 58 14.25 -8.10 11.93
N SER A 59 13.90 -6.93 11.40
CA SER A 59 12.69 -6.20 11.75
C SER A 59 11.98 -5.74 10.48
N ALA A 60 10.65 -5.81 10.49
CA ALA A 60 9.83 -5.30 9.40
C ALA A 60 8.58 -4.65 10.00
N SER A 61 8.35 -3.38 9.68
CA SER A 61 7.18 -2.63 10.13
C SER A 61 6.72 -1.67 9.03
N GLY A 62 5.53 -1.90 8.49
CA GLY A 62 4.95 -1.06 7.44
C GLY A 62 5.89 -0.90 6.24
N ASN A 63 6.37 0.32 6.04
CA ASN A 63 7.25 0.69 4.93
C ASN A 63 8.76 0.62 5.29
N ARG A 64 9.13 0.01 6.41
CA ARG A 64 10.53 -0.15 6.83
C ARG A 64 10.84 -1.61 7.08
N ALA A 65 11.98 -2.06 6.59
CA ALA A 65 12.55 -3.33 6.98
C ALA A 65 14.06 -3.21 7.15
N ASP A 66 14.62 -3.95 8.09
CA ASP A 66 16.05 -4.10 8.32
C ASP A 66 16.36 -5.56 8.61
N ILE A 67 17.56 -5.99 8.22
CA ILE A 67 18.09 -7.28 8.59
C ILE A 67 19.62 -7.23 8.66
N THR A 68 20.16 -7.83 9.72
CA THR A 68 21.56 -8.21 9.82
C THR A 68 21.67 -9.73 9.79
N VAL A 69 22.55 -10.25 8.95
CA VAL A 69 22.89 -11.67 8.86
C VAL A 69 24.37 -11.86 9.14
N ASN A 70 24.69 -12.55 10.22
CA ASN A 70 26.04 -13.01 10.51
C ASN A 70 26.14 -14.48 10.10
N ALA A 71 27.07 -14.80 9.20
CA ALA A 71 27.22 -16.18 8.74
C ALA A 71 27.69 -17.09 9.88
N LEU A 72 28.61 -16.59 10.71
CA LEU A 72 29.11 -17.26 11.90
C LEU A 72 29.44 -16.25 13.00
N HIS A 73 28.80 -16.39 14.16
CA HIS A 73 29.09 -15.63 15.38
C HIS A 73 29.63 -16.59 16.45
N VAL A 74 30.84 -16.34 16.93
CA VAL A 74 31.57 -17.20 17.87
C VAL A 74 31.76 -16.47 19.19
N THR A 75 31.31 -17.09 20.28
CA THR A 75 31.52 -16.61 21.65
C THR A 75 32.28 -17.65 22.45
N VAL A 76 33.29 -17.25 23.22
CA VAL A 76 34.02 -18.12 24.13
C VAL A 76 33.67 -17.76 25.57
N ALA A 77 33.03 -18.68 26.27
CA ALA A 77 32.63 -18.51 27.66
C ALA A 77 33.83 -18.31 28.58
N ASN A 78 33.67 -17.41 29.56
CA ASN A 78 34.63 -17.19 30.60
C ASN A 78 34.40 -18.19 31.75
N PRO A 79 35.44 -18.89 32.23
CA PRO A 79 35.29 -19.81 33.36
C PRO A 79 34.94 -19.09 34.67
N VAL A 80 35.10 -17.77 34.76
CA VAL A 80 34.64 -16.96 35.89
C VAL A 80 33.14 -16.70 35.75
N LEU A 81 32.34 -17.21 36.70
CA LEU A 81 30.90 -16.99 36.74
C LEU A 81 30.57 -15.49 36.75
N GLY A 82 29.79 -15.05 35.77
CA GLY A 82 29.39 -13.65 35.59
C GLY A 82 30.43 -12.75 34.91
N GLY A 83 31.58 -13.29 34.49
CA GLY A 83 32.57 -12.55 33.70
C GLY A 83 32.14 -12.38 32.23
N PRO A 84 32.62 -11.33 31.53
CA PRO A 84 32.39 -11.18 30.09
C PRO A 84 33.07 -12.31 29.31
N PRO A 85 32.57 -12.66 28.11
CA PRO A 85 33.18 -13.70 27.28
C PRO A 85 34.65 -13.38 26.98
N LEU A 86 35.46 -14.44 26.85
CA LEU A 86 36.89 -14.32 26.51
C LEU A 86 37.11 -13.89 25.06
N ALA A 87 36.16 -14.22 24.18
CA ALA A 87 36.14 -13.79 22.80
C ALA A 87 34.69 -13.69 22.32
N ASP A 88 34.44 -12.72 21.46
CA ASP A 88 33.19 -12.47 20.77
C ASP A 88 33.54 -11.98 19.36
N VAL A 89 33.29 -12.82 18.36
CA VAL A 89 33.76 -12.61 16.98
C VAL A 89 32.66 -12.96 15.98
N VAL A 90 32.36 -12.01 15.10
CA VAL A 90 31.51 -12.22 13.93
C VAL A 90 32.38 -12.38 12.68
N ILE A 91 32.14 -13.44 11.92
CA ILE A 91 32.86 -13.76 10.68
C ILE A 91 31.86 -13.80 9.53
N SER A 92 32.02 -12.84 8.60
CA SER A 92 31.07 -12.50 7.53
C SER A 92 29.73 -11.98 8.06
N SER A 93 29.51 -10.69 7.84
CA SER A 93 28.26 -10.01 8.17
C SER A 93 27.72 -9.30 6.92
N SER A 94 26.41 -9.32 6.77
CA SER A 94 25.71 -8.56 5.74
C SER A 94 24.53 -7.85 6.37
N HIS A 95 24.35 -6.60 5.99
CA HIS A 95 23.26 -5.77 6.44
C HIS A 95 22.48 -5.28 5.23
N ALA A 96 21.15 -5.30 5.33
CA ALA A 96 20.27 -4.65 4.37
C ALA A 96 19.15 -3.95 5.13
N ASP A 97 18.88 -2.72 4.73
CA ASP A 97 17.77 -1.92 5.22
C ASP A 97 17.08 -1.23 4.06
N ILE A 98 15.78 -1.02 4.22
CA ILE A 98 14.99 -0.28 3.27
C ILE A 98 13.92 0.55 3.98
N THR A 99 13.73 1.76 3.47
CA THR A 99 12.51 2.50 3.71
C THR A 99 11.84 2.66 2.36
N CYS A 100 10.75 1.94 2.16
CA CYS A 100 9.92 2.12 0.98
C CYS A 100 9.24 3.48 1.08
N ALA A 101 9.33 4.25 -0.01
CA ALA A 101 8.42 5.36 -0.17
C ALA A 101 7.02 4.76 -0.09
N GLY A 102 6.24 5.17 0.91
CA GLY A 102 4.83 4.82 0.91
C GLY A 102 4.25 5.32 -0.41
N CYS A 103 3.35 4.57 -1.01
CA CYS A 103 2.57 5.09 -2.12
C CYS A 103 1.80 6.32 -1.62
N SER A 104 2.37 7.52 -1.73
CA SER A 104 1.56 8.73 -1.78
C SER A 104 0.70 8.53 -3.02
N GLY A 105 -0.63 8.58 -2.87
CA GLY A 105 -1.55 8.42 -3.99
C GLY A 105 -1.08 9.18 -5.23
N PRO A 106 -1.37 8.70 -6.44
CA PRO A 106 -0.56 9.03 -7.60
C PRO A 106 -0.48 10.55 -7.78
N LEU A 107 0.74 11.07 -7.88
CA LEU A 107 0.96 12.48 -8.18
C LEU A 107 0.33 12.74 -9.55
N GLY A 108 -0.74 13.53 -9.58
CA GLY A 108 -1.51 13.75 -10.81
C GLY A 108 -2.63 12.73 -11.07
N ASP A 109 -3.04 11.94 -10.07
CA ASP A 109 -4.29 11.19 -10.14
C ASP A 109 -5.48 12.15 -10.11
N PHE A 110 -6.28 12.12 -11.17
CA PHE A 110 -7.55 12.79 -11.25
C PHE A 110 -8.52 12.00 -12.13
N VAL A 111 -9.78 12.02 -11.78
CA VAL A 111 -10.85 11.44 -12.58
C VAL A 111 -11.63 12.56 -13.24
N THR A 112 -12.06 12.32 -14.47
CA THR A 112 -13.05 13.14 -15.17
C THR A 112 -14.11 12.23 -15.74
N GLY A 113 -15.33 12.72 -15.86
CA GLY A 113 -16.35 11.95 -16.54
C GLY A 113 -17.65 12.69 -16.64
N GLY A 114 -18.54 12.13 -17.44
CA GLY A 114 -19.87 12.66 -17.61
C GLY A 114 -20.73 11.66 -18.35
N GLY A 115 -22.03 11.76 -18.13
CA GLY A 115 -22.95 10.79 -18.67
C GLY A 115 -24.29 10.82 -17.99
N TRP A 116 -24.93 9.68 -17.98
CA TRP A 116 -26.18 9.48 -17.26
C TRP A 116 -26.32 8.05 -16.75
N ILE A 117 -26.99 7.94 -15.61
CA ILE A 117 -27.47 6.69 -15.05
C ILE A 117 -29.01 6.69 -15.06
N THR A 118 -29.60 5.52 -14.83
CA THR A 118 -31.02 5.45 -14.49
C THR A 118 -31.15 5.81 -13.01
N GLY A 119 -31.83 6.92 -12.71
CA GLY A 119 -32.06 7.40 -11.35
C GLY A 119 -32.99 6.47 -10.56
N PRO A 120 -33.15 6.73 -9.25
CA PRO A 120 -33.91 5.84 -8.35
C PRO A 120 -35.37 5.63 -8.76
N SER A 121 -35.95 6.63 -9.42
CA SER A 121 -37.33 6.60 -9.93
C SER A 121 -37.48 5.96 -11.31
N GLY A 122 -36.38 5.52 -11.93
CA GLY A 122 -36.34 5.08 -13.33
C GLY A 122 -36.12 6.22 -14.34
N ALA A 123 -36.15 7.48 -13.91
CA ALA A 123 -35.88 8.61 -14.78
C ALA A 123 -34.39 8.71 -15.16
N ARG A 124 -34.08 9.43 -16.23
CA ARG A 124 -32.69 9.73 -16.60
C ARG A 124 -32.10 10.71 -15.60
N ALA A 125 -30.93 10.38 -15.06
CA ALA A 125 -30.16 11.30 -14.24
C ALA A 125 -28.80 11.59 -14.88
N ASN A 126 -28.59 12.84 -15.26
CA ASN A 126 -27.37 13.31 -15.91
C ASN A 126 -26.35 13.76 -14.88
N PHE A 127 -25.07 13.53 -15.16
CA PHE A 127 -23.99 14.01 -14.31
C PHE A 127 -22.77 14.47 -15.13
N GLY A 128 -21.99 15.35 -14.53
CA GLY A 128 -20.63 15.68 -14.92
C GLY A 128 -19.78 15.78 -13.66
N VAL A 129 -18.61 15.15 -13.66
CA VAL A 129 -17.78 14.99 -12.48
C VAL A 129 -16.31 15.15 -12.85
N ALA A 130 -15.57 15.85 -11.99
CA ALA A 130 -14.13 15.77 -11.95
C ALA A 130 -13.67 15.82 -10.50
N GLY A 131 -12.59 15.13 -10.19
CA GLY A 131 -11.97 15.14 -8.86
C GLY A 131 -10.50 14.78 -8.96
N GLY A 132 -9.66 15.38 -8.12
CA GLY A 132 -8.23 15.09 -8.06
C GLY A 132 -7.49 16.04 -7.12
N VAL A 133 -6.18 15.89 -7.06
CA VAL A 133 -5.29 16.80 -6.34
C VAL A 133 -4.35 17.48 -7.33
N LYS A 134 -4.41 18.81 -7.42
CA LYS A 134 -3.54 19.64 -8.27
C LYS A 134 -2.78 20.64 -7.42
N ASN A 135 -1.44 20.66 -7.52
CA ASN A 135 -0.56 21.54 -6.76
C ASN A 135 -0.81 21.50 -5.22
N GLY A 136 -1.10 20.32 -4.68
CA GLY A 136 -1.37 20.14 -3.25
C GLY A 136 -2.75 20.61 -2.78
N ALA A 137 -3.64 21.03 -3.69
CA ALA A 137 -5.00 21.43 -3.39
C ALA A 137 -6.02 20.52 -4.11
N PHE A 138 -7.17 20.30 -3.48
CA PHE A 138 -8.27 19.60 -4.12
C PHE A 138 -8.79 20.39 -5.32
N TRP A 139 -9.05 19.66 -6.41
CA TRP A 139 -9.55 20.20 -7.66
C TRP A 139 -10.68 19.33 -8.17
N GLY A 140 -11.70 19.95 -8.77
CA GLY A 140 -12.80 19.23 -9.38
C GLY A 140 -14.12 19.98 -9.29
N HIS A 141 -15.19 19.28 -9.67
CA HIS A 141 -16.56 19.76 -9.59
C HIS A 141 -17.54 18.58 -9.68
N LEU A 142 -18.78 18.86 -9.31
CA LEU A 142 -19.93 17.98 -9.56
C LEU A 142 -21.04 18.79 -10.22
N SER A 143 -21.71 18.20 -11.19
CA SER A 143 -23.03 18.61 -11.66
C SER A 143 -23.91 17.36 -11.73
N TYR A 144 -25.13 17.44 -11.23
CA TYR A 144 -26.07 16.33 -11.27
C TYR A 144 -27.50 16.87 -11.43
N ILE A 145 -28.27 16.26 -12.33
CA ILE A 145 -29.68 16.59 -12.54
C ILE A 145 -30.44 15.28 -12.70
N ASP A 146 -31.33 14.97 -11.76
CA ASP A 146 -32.34 13.94 -11.95
C ASP A 146 -33.58 14.55 -12.64
N HIS A 147 -33.96 14.00 -13.79
CA HIS A 147 -35.12 14.46 -14.55
C HIS A 147 -36.46 13.91 -14.05
N ALA A 148 -36.47 13.14 -12.96
CA ALA A 148 -37.70 12.77 -12.28
C ALA A 148 -38.51 14.00 -11.83
N SER A 149 -39.83 13.85 -11.68
CA SER A 149 -40.62 14.88 -11.00
C SER A 149 -40.14 15.00 -9.55
N GLY A 150 -39.63 16.17 -9.18
CA GLY A 150 -39.00 16.39 -7.86
C GLY A 150 -37.57 15.83 -7.73
N GLY A 151 -36.93 15.44 -8.83
CA GLY A 151 -35.52 15.05 -8.84
C GLY A 151 -34.60 16.24 -8.53
N PRO A 152 -33.50 16.03 -7.79
CA PRO A 152 -32.64 17.14 -7.36
C PRO A 152 -31.79 17.69 -8.50
N LYS A 153 -31.52 19.00 -8.42
CA LYS A 153 -30.46 19.67 -9.18
C LYS A 153 -29.32 20.00 -8.23
N VAL A 154 -28.14 19.49 -8.54
CA VAL A 154 -26.95 19.62 -7.72
C VAL A 154 -25.84 20.29 -8.50
N LYS A 155 -25.23 21.30 -7.86
CA LYS A 155 -24.01 21.93 -8.34
C LYS A 155 -22.97 21.90 -7.21
N GLY A 156 -21.88 21.17 -7.43
CA GLY A 156 -20.72 21.17 -6.55
C GLY A 156 -20.14 22.57 -6.43
N THR A 157 -19.87 23.00 -5.20
CA THR A 157 -19.28 24.30 -4.86
C THR A 157 -17.83 24.18 -4.39
N GLY A 158 -17.38 22.97 -4.07
CA GLY A 158 -16.00 22.66 -3.70
C GLY A 158 -15.76 21.16 -3.66
N VAL A 159 -14.49 20.77 -3.68
CA VAL A 159 -14.02 19.39 -3.41
C VAL A 159 -13.27 19.43 -2.09
N THR A 160 -13.61 18.51 -1.19
CA THR A 160 -13.06 18.43 0.18
C THR A 160 -12.31 17.13 0.44
N ALA A 161 -12.52 16.10 -0.38
CA ALA A 161 -11.73 14.88 -0.33
C ALA A 161 -11.63 14.24 -1.71
N TYR A 162 -10.51 13.55 -1.95
CA TYR A 162 -10.27 12.73 -3.13
C TYR A 162 -9.38 11.55 -2.73
N THR A 163 -9.89 10.32 -2.84
CA THR A 163 -9.18 9.10 -2.41
C THR A 163 -9.41 7.93 -3.37
N ALA A 164 -8.50 6.94 -3.34
CA ALA A 164 -8.70 5.61 -3.89
C ALA A 164 -8.92 4.66 -2.69
N PRO A 165 -10.18 4.32 -2.34
CA PRO A 165 -10.47 3.65 -1.07
C PRO A 165 -10.05 2.17 -1.03
N ASP A 166 -9.91 1.53 -2.20
CA ASP A 166 -9.53 0.12 -2.34
C ASP A 166 -8.70 -0.07 -3.62
N PRO A 167 -7.48 0.50 -3.70
CA PRO A 167 -6.71 0.54 -4.94
C PRO A 167 -6.22 -0.84 -5.39
N VAL A 168 -6.18 -1.82 -4.48
CA VAL A 168 -5.74 -3.19 -4.79
C VAL A 168 -6.85 -3.98 -5.48
N ASN A 169 -8.07 -3.98 -4.92
CA ASN A 169 -9.17 -4.78 -5.49
C ASN A 169 -10.04 -3.98 -6.46
N LYS A 170 -9.99 -2.65 -6.41
CA LYS A 170 -10.76 -1.72 -7.24
C LYS A 170 -9.85 -0.59 -7.75
N PRO A 171 -8.85 -0.91 -8.59
CA PRO A 171 -7.78 0.03 -8.97
C PRO A 171 -8.28 1.31 -9.65
N THR A 172 -9.45 1.25 -10.29
CA THR A 172 -10.05 2.36 -11.03
C THR A 172 -11.08 3.16 -10.24
N LEU A 173 -11.42 2.72 -9.02
CA LEU A 173 -12.40 3.40 -8.17
C LEU A 173 -11.78 4.65 -7.54
N ARG A 174 -12.49 5.76 -7.62
CA ARG A 174 -12.17 7.01 -6.91
C ARG A 174 -13.38 7.51 -6.15
N HIS A 175 -13.11 7.98 -4.94
CA HIS A 175 -14.07 8.57 -4.02
C HIS A 175 -13.82 10.07 -3.92
N ILE A 176 -14.90 10.85 -4.05
CA ILE A 176 -14.87 12.31 -4.05
C ILE A 176 -15.90 12.81 -3.04
N GLU A 177 -15.47 13.68 -2.13
CA GLU A 177 -16.39 14.43 -1.26
C GLU A 177 -16.34 15.91 -1.59
N GLY A 178 -17.44 16.61 -1.32
CA GLY A 178 -17.45 18.06 -1.45
C GLY A 178 -18.70 18.74 -0.94
N THR A 179 -18.70 20.06 -1.01
CA THR A 179 -19.85 20.91 -0.74
C THR A 179 -20.66 21.12 -2.02
N ALA A 180 -21.98 21.29 -1.91
CA ALA A 180 -22.85 21.54 -3.06
C ALA A 180 -23.99 22.51 -2.73
N ASP A 181 -24.52 23.12 -3.79
CA ASP A 181 -25.88 23.65 -3.84
C ASP A 181 -26.81 22.52 -4.33
N ILE A 182 -27.84 22.21 -3.54
CA ILE A 182 -28.85 21.18 -3.80
C ILE A 182 -30.20 21.91 -3.83
N ASP A 183 -30.73 22.12 -5.04
CA ASP A 183 -31.97 22.87 -5.27
C ASP A 183 -32.00 24.26 -4.61
N GLY A 184 -30.86 24.96 -4.60
CA GLY A 184 -30.72 26.30 -4.00
C GLY A 184 -30.40 26.29 -2.50
N ALA A 185 -30.26 25.12 -1.88
CA ALA A 185 -29.85 24.97 -0.48
C ALA A 185 -28.42 24.42 -0.37
N SER A 186 -27.65 24.90 0.60
CA SER A 186 -26.30 24.37 0.87
C SER A 186 -26.35 22.95 1.43
N GLY A 187 -25.45 22.09 0.98
CA GLY A 187 -25.29 20.71 1.43
C GLY A 187 -23.93 20.11 1.07
N THR A 188 -23.81 18.79 1.19
CA THR A 188 -22.61 18.04 0.81
C THR A 188 -22.96 16.86 -0.09
N TYR A 189 -21.94 16.38 -0.82
CA TYR A 189 -22.03 15.19 -1.65
C TYR A 189 -20.86 14.25 -1.38
N MET A 190 -21.11 12.97 -1.63
CA MET A 190 -20.12 11.91 -1.76
C MET A 190 -20.38 11.23 -3.11
N VAL A 191 -19.34 11.08 -3.92
CA VAL A 191 -19.40 10.45 -5.23
C VAL A 191 -18.36 9.35 -5.32
N ASP A 192 -18.78 8.18 -5.78
CA ASP A 192 -17.88 7.11 -6.21
C ASP A 192 -17.97 6.97 -7.72
N VAL A 193 -16.82 6.98 -8.39
CA VAL A 193 -16.69 6.75 -9.84
C VAL A 193 -15.66 5.67 -10.10
N ALA A 194 -15.94 4.78 -11.04
CA ALA A 194 -14.96 3.80 -11.51
C ALA A 194 -14.97 3.74 -13.03
N ASP A 195 -13.78 3.81 -13.60
CA ASP A 195 -13.48 3.59 -15.01
C ASP A 195 -13.26 2.09 -15.22
N ASN A 196 -14.19 1.38 -15.87
CA ASN A 196 -14.13 -0.07 -16.01
C ASN A 196 -13.94 -0.49 -17.48
N GLY A 197 -13.35 0.40 -18.28
CA GLY A 197 -12.89 0.11 -19.63
C GLY A 197 -13.77 0.72 -20.73
N GLU A 198 -13.19 0.80 -21.92
CA GLU A 198 -13.81 1.43 -23.08
C GLU A 198 -14.54 0.43 -24.01
N PRO A 199 -15.72 0.81 -24.56
CA PRO A 199 -16.45 2.06 -24.30
C PRO A 199 -17.03 2.07 -22.87
N GLY A 200 -17.16 3.25 -22.24
CA GLY A 200 -17.53 3.45 -20.82
C GLY A 200 -18.93 2.99 -20.36
N ARG A 201 -19.45 1.92 -20.95
CA ARG A 201 -20.69 1.25 -20.59
C ARG A 201 -20.57 0.46 -19.29
N ASP A 202 -19.36 0.00 -18.96
CA ASP A 202 -19.09 -0.71 -17.72
C ASP A 202 -18.66 0.20 -16.57
N ASP A 203 -18.41 1.48 -16.87
CA ASP A 203 -18.16 2.50 -15.86
C ASP A 203 -19.32 2.62 -14.88
N THR A 204 -19.00 3.01 -13.65
CA THR A 204 -19.99 3.19 -12.59
C THR A 204 -19.94 4.58 -12.01
N PHE A 205 -21.12 5.07 -11.62
CA PHE A 205 -21.30 6.31 -10.89
C PHE A 205 -22.23 6.04 -9.70
N SER A 206 -21.88 6.57 -8.53
CA SER A 206 -22.71 6.58 -7.33
C SER A 206 -22.65 7.97 -6.71
N LEU A 207 -23.79 8.44 -6.23
CA LEU A 207 -23.98 9.73 -5.57
C LEU A 207 -24.75 9.52 -4.28
N LYS A 208 -24.28 10.16 -3.21
CA LYS A 208 -24.99 10.34 -1.95
C LYS A 208 -24.96 11.81 -1.57
N LEU A 209 -26.12 12.38 -1.28
CA LEU A 209 -26.28 13.77 -0.86
C LEU A 209 -26.57 13.84 0.64
N SER A 210 -26.25 14.99 1.25
CA SER A 210 -26.53 15.26 2.67
C SER A 210 -28.01 15.27 3.02
N ASN A 211 -28.89 15.50 2.05
CA ASN A 211 -30.35 15.44 2.24
C ASN A 211 -30.92 14.01 2.20
N GLY A 212 -30.07 12.99 2.10
CA GLY A 212 -30.46 11.58 2.07
C GLY A 212 -30.75 11.02 0.69
N TYR A 213 -30.76 11.85 -0.36
CA TYR A 213 -30.89 11.37 -1.74
C TYR A 213 -29.66 10.52 -2.13
N THR A 214 -29.92 9.38 -2.76
CA THR A 214 -28.89 8.50 -3.31
C THR A 214 -29.25 8.07 -4.71
N ALA A 215 -28.26 7.94 -5.58
CA ALA A 215 -28.42 7.40 -6.92
C ALA A 215 -27.14 6.65 -7.32
N SER A 216 -27.27 5.47 -7.91
CA SER A 216 -26.10 4.70 -8.35
C SER A 216 -26.44 3.82 -9.55
N GLY A 217 -25.43 3.49 -10.34
CA GLY A 217 -25.58 2.53 -11.43
C GLY A 217 -24.41 2.52 -12.40
N LYS A 218 -24.46 1.58 -13.34
CA LYS A 218 -23.62 1.63 -14.54
C LYS A 218 -24.06 2.78 -15.44
N LEU A 219 -23.11 3.36 -16.16
CA LEU A 219 -23.39 4.40 -17.14
C LEU A 219 -24.26 3.82 -18.27
N ALA A 220 -25.46 4.40 -18.43
CA ALA A 220 -26.32 4.06 -19.56
C ALA A 220 -25.97 4.89 -20.81
N GLY A 221 -25.10 5.89 -20.65
CA GLY A 221 -24.30 6.53 -21.69
C GLY A 221 -23.39 7.60 -21.09
N GLY A 222 -22.27 7.87 -21.76
CA GLY A 222 -21.19 8.70 -21.23
C GLY A 222 -19.89 7.92 -21.10
N ASN A 223 -18.93 8.47 -20.35
CA ASN A 223 -17.64 7.87 -20.09
C ASN A 223 -17.04 8.45 -18.80
N ILE A 224 -16.40 7.62 -18.01
CA ILE A 224 -15.46 7.98 -16.96
C ILE A 224 -14.06 7.76 -17.51
N GLN A 225 -13.14 8.64 -17.18
CA GLN A 225 -11.73 8.52 -17.52
C GLN A 225 -10.93 8.79 -16.26
N LEU A 226 -10.24 7.77 -15.81
CA LEU A 226 -9.23 7.91 -14.77
C LEU A 226 -7.91 8.32 -15.42
N HIS A 227 -7.39 9.47 -15.01
CA HIS A 227 -6.11 9.99 -15.46
C HIS A 227 -5.13 9.89 -14.29
N GLY A 228 -4.03 9.19 -14.48
CA GLY A 228 -3.00 9.05 -13.46
C GLY A 228 -1.94 8.06 -13.91
N GLU A 229 -0.75 8.14 -13.31
CA GLU A 229 0.17 7.01 -13.32
C GLU A 229 -0.51 5.86 -12.57
N SER A 230 -0.54 4.68 -13.17
CA SER A 230 -1.19 3.48 -12.64
C SER A 230 -0.96 3.33 -11.13
N PRO A 231 -1.97 2.92 -10.34
CA PRO A 231 -1.71 2.53 -8.96
C PRO A 231 -0.60 1.48 -8.99
N CYS A 232 0.41 1.65 -8.15
CA CYS A 232 1.53 0.74 -8.07
C CYS A 232 1.01 -0.72 -7.93
N PRO A 233 1.61 -1.68 -8.65
CA PRO A 233 1.09 -3.05 -8.78
C PRO A 233 0.86 -3.79 -7.45
#